data_AF-L0DZY5-F1
#
_entry.id   AF-L0DZY5-F1
#
_cell.length_a   1.000
_cell.length_b   1.000
_cell.length_c   1.000
_cell.angle_alpha   90.00
_cell.angle_beta   90.00
_cell.angle_gamma   90.00
#
_symmetry.space_group_name_H-M   'P 1'
#
loop_
_entity.id
_entity.type
_entity.pdbx_description
1 polymer ?
#
loop_
_entity_poly.entity_id
_entity_poly.type
_entity_poly.pdbx_seq_one_letter_code
_entity_poly.pdbx_strand_id
1 'polypeptide(L)'
;MMTLDEVVETFELLGDWDQRYQYLVELGQRLPPLPENARLEENRVKGCMSQVWVKAYRDPDQEGRIRYHGDCDTSIIKGVLTLLIQIADGRRVEAIEELDVDEFFERLRLGDHLSPNRHVGVYAIVDLMKTQARALVQQASA
;
A
#
# COMPACT_ATOMS: atom_id res chain seq x y z
N MET A 1 3.17 -10.07 -9.52
CA MET A 1 3.37 -9.63 -8.12
C MET A 1 4.77 -9.05 -8.07
N MET A 2 4.95 -7.88 -7.46
CA MET A 2 6.25 -7.21 -7.40
C MET A 2 6.82 -7.36 -5.98
N THR A 3 8.13 -7.51 -5.85
CA THR A 3 8.85 -7.59 -4.58
C THR A 3 9.39 -6.22 -4.19
N LEU A 4 9.73 -6.03 -2.91
CA LEU A 4 10.41 -4.79 -2.48
C LEU A 4 11.75 -4.61 -3.23
N ASP A 5 12.48 -5.70 -3.47
CA ASP A 5 13.75 -5.67 -4.22
C ASP A 5 13.56 -5.09 -5.63
N GLU A 6 12.57 -5.56 -6.38
CA GLU A 6 12.27 -5.03 -7.72
C GLU A 6 11.88 -3.53 -7.69
N VAL A 7 11.20 -3.08 -6.63
CA VAL A 7 10.84 -1.66 -6.47
C VAL A 7 12.09 -0.84 -6.19
N VAL A 8 12.98 -1.34 -5.34
CA VAL A 8 14.25 -0.69 -5.01
C VAL A 8 15.13 -0.57 -6.24
N GLU A 9 15.28 -1.64 -7.03
CA GLU A 9 16.02 -1.62 -8.30
C GLU A 9 15.45 -0.53 -9.24
N THR A 10 14.12 -0.43 -9.34
CA THR A 10 13.49 0.64 -10.12
C THR A 10 13.84 2.03 -9.60
N PHE A 11 13.81 2.24 -8.28
CA PHE A 11 14.13 3.53 -7.66
C PHE A 11 15.61 3.92 -7.80
N GLU A 12 16.51 2.94 -7.79
CA GLU A 12 17.94 3.15 -8.03
C GLU A 12 18.20 3.63 -9.47
N LEU A 13 17.45 3.12 -10.45
CA LEU A 13 17.55 3.52 -11.85
C LEU A 13 17.00 4.92 -12.14
N LEU A 14 15.99 5.38 -11.38
CA LEU A 14 15.35 6.69 -11.56
C LEU A 14 16.27 7.87 -11.15
N GLY A 15 17.39 7.62 -10.47
CA GLY A 15 18.34 8.67 -10.11
C GLY A 15 17.83 9.59 -8.99
N ASP A 16 17.52 10.84 -9.31
CA ASP A 16 17.19 11.89 -8.33
C ASP A 16 15.76 11.81 -7.78
N TRP A 17 15.48 12.65 -6.78
CA TRP A 17 14.17 12.67 -6.13
C TRP A 17 13.03 13.12 -7.04
N ASP A 18 13.27 14.08 -7.94
CA ASP A 18 12.21 14.61 -8.81
C ASP A 18 11.69 13.52 -9.75
N GLN A 19 12.59 12.69 -10.29
CA GLN A 19 12.23 11.53 -11.10
C GLN A 19 11.46 10.47 -10.30
N ARG A 20 11.89 10.16 -9.06
CA ARG A 20 11.17 9.25 -8.15
C ARG A 20 9.79 9.77 -7.79
N TYR A 21 9.66 11.08 -7.57
CA TYR A 21 8.38 11.72 -7.28
C TYR A 21 7.42 11.61 -8.48
N GLN A 22 7.88 11.91 -9.69
CA GLN A 22 7.06 11.75 -10.90
C GLN A 22 6.63 10.30 -11.09
N TYR A 23 7.55 9.34 -10.89
CA TYR A 23 7.23 7.92 -10.95
C TYR A 23 6.13 7.52 -9.96
N LEU A 24 6.21 7.99 -8.70
CA LEU A 24 5.15 7.75 -7.72
C LEU A 24 3.80 8.33 -8.15
N VAL A 25 3.79 9.55 -8.71
CA VAL A 25 2.56 10.15 -9.24
C VAL A 25 1.98 9.33 -10.38
N GLU A 26 2.80 8.87 -11.32
CA GLU A 26 2.37 8.02 -12.43
C GLU A 26 1.83 6.67 -11.95
N LEU A 27 2.50 6.05 -10.97
CA LEU A 27 2.00 4.83 -10.33
C LEU A 27 0.62 5.04 -9.73
N GLY A 28 0.44 6.14 -8.98
CA GLY A 28 -0.85 6.49 -8.40
C GLY A 28 -1.96 6.66 -9.43
N GLN A 29 -1.65 7.14 -10.64
CA GLN A 29 -2.62 7.25 -11.74
C GLN A 29 -2.99 5.90 -12.36
N ARG A 30 -2.08 4.91 -12.28
CA ARG A 30 -2.33 3.54 -12.78
C ARG A 30 -3.08 2.67 -11.77
N LEU A 31 -3.24 3.12 -10.53
CA LEU A 31 -4.00 2.40 -9.52
C LEU A 31 -5.46 2.24 -10.00
N PRO A 32 -5.99 1.01 -10.07
CA PRO A 32 -7.38 0.79 -10.47
C PRO A 32 -8.34 1.60 -9.58
N PRO A 33 -9.45 2.12 -10.15
CA PRO A 33 -10.41 2.89 -9.38
C PRO A 33 -10.97 2.05 -8.23
N LEU A 34 -11.10 2.67 -7.06
CA LEU A 34 -11.72 2.05 -5.90
C LEU A 34 -13.21 1.83 -6.16
N PRO A 35 -13.73 0.60 -6.01
CA PRO A 35 -15.16 0.34 -6.12
C PRO A 35 -15.97 1.20 -5.12
N GLU A 36 -17.17 1.63 -5.48
CA GLU A 36 -17.99 2.50 -4.61
C GLU A 36 -18.29 1.84 -3.26
N ASN A 37 -18.55 0.53 -3.25
CA ASN A 37 -18.77 -0.27 -2.04
C ASN A 37 -17.49 -0.53 -1.21
N ALA A 38 -16.35 0.02 -1.63
CA ALA A 38 -15.09 -0.01 -0.91
C ALA A 38 -14.76 1.36 -0.30
N ARG A 39 -15.39 2.45 -0.75
CA ARG A 39 -15.22 3.80 -0.19
C ARG A 39 -16.07 4.01 1.07
N LEU A 40 -15.87 3.14 2.05
CA LEU A 40 -16.59 3.10 3.32
C LEU A 40 -15.66 3.52 4.47
N GLU A 41 -16.23 4.02 5.57
CA GLU A 41 -15.46 4.47 6.75
C GLU A 41 -14.68 3.32 7.42
N GLU A 42 -15.12 2.07 7.29
CA GLU A 42 -14.38 0.89 7.77
C GLU A 42 -13.07 0.64 7.00
N ASN A 43 -13.01 1.05 5.73
CA ASN A 43 -11.84 0.91 4.86
C ASN A 43 -10.97 2.16 4.88
N ARG A 44 -11.37 3.19 5.64
CA ARG A 44 -10.66 4.46 5.71
C ARG A 44 -9.49 4.37 6.69
N VAL A 45 -8.32 4.82 6.24
CA VAL A 45 -7.14 4.94 7.09
C VAL A 45 -7.33 6.11 8.04
N LYS A 46 -7.33 5.82 9.34
CA LYS A 46 -7.40 6.83 10.40
C LYS A 46 -5.99 7.33 10.72
N GLY A 47 -5.86 8.61 11.06
CA GLY A 47 -4.56 9.21 11.41
C GLY A 47 -3.72 9.69 10.23
N CYS A 48 -4.17 9.52 8.98
CA CYS A 48 -3.59 10.18 7.83
C CYS A 48 -4.19 11.59 7.65
N MET A 49 -3.38 12.59 7.30
CA MET A 49 -3.90 13.92 6.93
C MET A 49 -4.64 13.89 5.58
N SER A 50 -4.19 13.02 4.68
CA SER A 50 -4.84 12.73 3.40
C SER A 50 -6.02 11.78 3.61
N GLN A 51 -7.03 11.86 2.76
CA GLN A 51 -8.08 10.85 2.73
C GLN A 51 -7.55 9.62 1.98
N VAL A 52 -7.42 8.51 2.71
CA VAL A 52 -6.94 7.24 2.16
C VAL A 52 -7.93 6.13 2.49
N TRP A 53 -8.24 5.31 1.49
CA TRP A 53 -9.01 4.08 1.64
C TRP A 53 -8.18 2.90 1.17
N VAL A 54 -8.27 1.79 1.90
CA VAL A 54 -7.73 0.49 1.50
C VAL A 54 -8.69 -0.61 1.93
N LYS A 55 -8.96 -1.55 1.02
CA LYS A 55 -9.87 -2.68 1.24
C LYS A 55 -9.20 -3.96 0.80
N ALA A 56 -8.94 -4.85 1.75
CA ALA A 56 -8.55 -6.22 1.53
C ALA A 56 -9.76 -7.06 1.09
N TYR A 57 -9.52 -8.01 0.21
CA TYR A 57 -10.50 -9.03 -0.17
C TYR A 57 -9.79 -10.34 -0.51
N ARG A 58 -10.50 -11.47 -0.43
CA ARG A 58 -9.93 -12.76 -0.83
C ARG A 58 -9.82 -12.83 -2.35
N ASP A 59 -8.72 -13.37 -2.85
CA ASP A 59 -8.57 -13.68 -4.26
C ASP A 59 -9.60 -14.75 -4.64
N PRO A 60 -10.54 -14.48 -5.57
CA PRO A 60 -11.57 -15.44 -5.96
C PRO A 60 -11.00 -16.65 -6.71
N ASP A 61 -9.82 -16.50 -7.33
CA ASP A 61 -9.19 -17.52 -8.17
C ASP A 61 -8.10 -18.30 -7.42
N GLN A 62 -7.68 -17.82 -6.24
CA GLN A 62 -6.57 -18.41 -5.50
C GLN A 62 -6.84 -18.44 -3.99
N GLU A 63 -7.10 -19.64 -3.47
CA GLU A 63 -7.40 -19.84 -2.06
C GLU A 63 -6.28 -19.36 -1.13
N GLY A 64 -6.69 -18.66 -0.06
CA GLY A 64 -5.78 -18.13 0.97
C GLY A 64 -4.95 -16.92 0.53
N ARG A 65 -5.11 -16.43 -0.70
CA ARG A 65 -4.47 -15.19 -1.15
C ARG A 65 -5.39 -13.99 -0.92
N ILE A 66 -4.77 -12.87 -0.58
CA ILE A 66 -5.44 -11.61 -0.27
C ILE A 66 -5.04 -10.58 -1.29
N ARG A 67 -6.01 -9.82 -1.77
CA ARG A 67 -5.84 -8.72 -2.72
C ARG A 67 -6.33 -7.43 -2.14
N TYR A 68 -5.93 -6.32 -2.73
CA TYR A 68 -6.26 -4.99 -2.22
C TYR A 68 -6.83 -4.06 -3.28
N HIS A 69 -7.83 -3.28 -2.90
CA HIS A 69 -8.19 -2.03 -3.56
C HIS A 69 -7.76 -0.86 -2.70
N GLY A 70 -7.50 0.29 -3.30
CA GLY A 70 -7.24 1.51 -2.55
C GLY A 70 -7.45 2.77 -3.36
N ASP A 71 -7.55 3.90 -2.67
CA ASP A 71 -7.56 5.23 -3.27
C ASP A 71 -7.00 6.24 -2.26
N CYS A 72 -6.48 7.35 -2.79
CA CYS A 72 -6.01 8.47 -1.99
C CYS A 72 -6.23 9.79 -2.74
N ASP A 73 -6.65 10.82 -2.01
CA ASP A 73 -6.85 12.18 -2.54
C ASP A 73 -5.54 12.93 -2.90
N THR A 74 -4.39 12.41 -2.47
CA THR A 74 -3.09 13.07 -2.60
C THR A 74 -2.17 12.22 -3.49
N SER A 75 -1.77 12.77 -4.64
CA SER A 75 -1.04 12.01 -5.68
C SER A 75 0.19 11.26 -5.18
N ILE A 76 1.02 11.91 -4.34
CA ILE A 76 2.24 11.27 -3.81
C ILE A 76 1.92 10.10 -2.89
N ILE A 77 0.91 10.23 -2.01
CA ILE A 77 0.48 9.15 -1.13
C ILE A 77 -0.25 8.06 -1.92
N LYS A 78 -0.98 8.42 -2.98
CA LYS A 78 -1.56 7.44 -3.91
C LYS A 78 -0.49 6.59 -4.59
N GLY A 79 0.64 7.20 -4.97
CA GLY A 79 1.82 6.47 -5.46
C GLY A 79 2.38 5.48 -4.46
N VAL A 80 2.61 5.93 -3.22
CA VAL A 80 3.11 5.06 -2.14
C VAL A 80 2.13 3.94 -1.82
N LEU A 81 0.83 4.24 -1.73
CA LEU A 81 -0.23 3.24 -1.57
C LEU A 81 -0.20 2.20 -2.68
N THR A 82 0.06 2.63 -3.92
CA THR A 82 0.15 1.73 -5.07
C THR A 82 1.32 0.75 -4.92
N LEU A 83 2.49 1.22 -4.47
CA LEU A 83 3.64 0.35 -4.20
C LEU A 83 3.33 -0.66 -3.10
N LEU A 84 2.74 -0.20 -1.98
CA LEU A 84 2.33 -1.08 -0.88
C LEU A 84 1.35 -2.16 -1.34
N ILE A 85 0.35 -1.77 -2.14
CA ILE A 85 -0.60 -2.71 -2.74
C ILE A 85 0.15 -3.69 -3.64
N GLN A 86 1.05 -3.25 -4.53
CA GLN A 86 1.77 -4.14 -5.45
C GLN A 86 2.64 -5.19 -4.73
N ILE A 87 3.23 -4.83 -3.59
CA ILE A 87 4.05 -5.74 -2.76
C ILE A 87 3.16 -6.76 -2.02
N ALA A 88 1.99 -6.32 -1.54
CA ALA A 88 1.07 -7.12 -0.75
C ALA A 88 0.04 -7.93 -1.57
N ASP A 89 -0.25 -7.53 -2.81
CA ASP A 89 -1.34 -8.08 -3.62
C ASP A 89 -1.08 -9.54 -4.01
N GLY A 90 -2.09 -10.38 -3.77
CA GLY A 90 -2.04 -11.82 -3.99
C GLY A 90 -1.10 -12.57 -3.04
N ARG A 91 -0.71 -11.97 -1.90
CA ARG A 91 0.07 -12.65 -0.86
C ARG A 91 -0.84 -13.34 0.14
N ARG A 92 -0.30 -14.31 0.89
CA ARG A 92 -0.99 -14.86 2.06
C ARG A 92 -0.82 -13.94 3.26
N VAL A 93 -1.66 -14.11 4.28
CA VAL A 93 -1.65 -13.25 5.47
C VAL A 93 -0.27 -13.20 6.13
N GLU A 94 0.45 -14.33 6.18
CA GLU A 94 1.76 -14.43 6.83
C GLU A 94 2.79 -13.49 6.18
N ALA A 95 2.82 -13.47 4.85
CA ALA A 95 3.71 -12.58 4.09
C ALA A 95 3.28 -11.11 4.14
N ILE A 96 2.00 -10.82 4.40
CA ILE A 96 1.50 -9.45 4.59
C ILE A 96 1.89 -8.93 5.98
N GLU A 97 1.87 -9.81 7.00
CA GLU A 97 2.34 -9.47 8.36
C GLU A 97 3.83 -9.11 8.40
N GLU A 98 4.62 -9.71 7.51
CA GLU A 98 6.05 -9.45 7.36
C GLU A 98 6.40 -8.12 6.69
N LEU A 99 5.41 -7.36 6.18
CA LEU A 99 5.68 -6.05 5.57
C LEU A 99 6.32 -5.11 6.60
N ASP A 100 7.58 -4.75 6.36
CA ASP A 100 8.34 -3.83 7.19
C ASP A 100 8.31 -2.42 6.56
N VAL A 101 7.69 -1.49 7.28
CA VAL A 101 7.55 -0.10 6.83
C VAL A 101 8.86 0.66 6.99
N ASP A 102 9.66 0.32 7.99
CA ASP A 102 10.97 0.94 8.23
C ASP A 102 11.93 0.55 7.08
N GLU A 103 11.97 -0.73 6.74
CA GLU A 103 12.76 -1.22 5.58
C GLU A 103 12.29 -0.55 4.28
N PHE A 104 10.97 -0.44 4.08
CA PHE A 104 10.40 0.23 2.92
C PHE A 104 10.85 1.69 2.81
N PHE A 105 10.84 2.44 3.92
CA PHE A 105 11.30 3.82 3.95
C PHE A 105 12.81 3.96 3.71
N GLU A 106 13.60 3.12 4.36
CA GLU A 106 15.06 3.14 4.27
C GLU A 106 15.52 2.84 2.84
N ARG A 107 15.06 1.73 2.27
CA ARG A 107 15.54 1.26 0.96
C ARG A 107 15.08 2.14 -0.19
N LEU A 108 13.88 2.71 -0.11
CA LEU A 108 13.39 3.65 -1.13
C LEU A 108 13.83 5.10 -0.86
N ARG A 109 14.50 5.35 0.27
CA ARG A 109 14.90 6.69 0.75
C ARG A 109 13.75 7.70 0.74
N LEU A 110 12.53 7.23 0.99
CA LEU A 110 11.33 8.08 1.06
C LEU A 110 11.36 8.96 2.33
N GLY A 111 12.05 8.46 3.37
CA GLY A 111 12.34 9.14 4.65
C GLY A 111 12.81 10.58 4.51
N ASP A 112 13.73 10.79 3.57
CA ASP A 112 14.44 12.04 3.37
C ASP A 112 13.56 13.13 2.73
N HIS A 113 12.43 12.73 2.12
CA HIS A 113 11.66 13.59 1.21
C HIS A 113 10.17 13.70 1.51
N LEU A 114 9.61 12.78 2.29
CA LEU A 114 8.24 12.89 2.76
C LEU A 114 8.18 13.71 4.07
N SER A 115 7.11 14.47 4.26
CA SER A 115 6.93 15.20 5.52
C SER A 115 6.65 14.21 6.67
N PRO A 116 6.94 14.57 7.93
CA PRO A 116 6.65 13.72 9.09
C PRO A 116 5.20 13.21 9.13
N ASN A 117 4.22 14.04 8.73
CA ASN A 117 2.81 13.63 8.69
C ASN A 117 2.53 12.57 7.63
N ARG A 118 3.25 12.59 6.50
CA ARG A 118 3.14 11.59 5.45
C ARG A 118 3.76 10.26 5.90
N HIS A 119 4.87 10.30 6.64
CA HIS A 119 5.43 9.09 7.27
C HIS A 119 4.40 8.37 8.12
N VAL A 120 3.80 9.07 9.09
CA VAL A 120 2.76 8.49 9.97
C VAL A 120 1.59 7.91 9.17
N GLY A 121 1.21 8.58 8.08
CA GLY A 121 0.17 8.08 7.18
C GLY A 121 0.50 6.72 6.56
N VAL A 122 1.75 6.47 6.17
CA VAL A 122 2.18 5.20 5.55
C VAL A 122 2.14 4.05 6.56
N TYR A 123 2.57 4.26 7.80
CA TYR A 123 2.41 3.24 8.86
C TYR A 123 0.94 2.90 9.06
N ALA A 124 0.07 3.91 9.15
CA ALA A 124 -1.37 3.69 9.34
C ALA A 124 -2.01 2.93 8.16
N ILE A 125 -1.53 3.12 6.93
CA ILE A 125 -1.97 2.33 5.76
C ILE A 125 -1.61 0.86 5.97
N VAL A 126 -0.35 0.56 6.28
CA VAL A 126 0.13 -0.83 6.43
C VAL A 126 -0.54 -1.52 7.62
N ASP A 127 -0.73 -0.83 8.73
CA ASP A 127 -1.46 -1.37 9.89
C ASP A 127 -2.90 -1.77 9.54
N LEU A 128 -3.60 -0.95 8.75
CA LEU A 128 -4.94 -1.27 8.29
C LEU A 128 -4.92 -2.45 7.30
N MET A 129 -3.95 -2.48 6.38
CA MET A 129 -3.77 -3.60 5.44
C MET A 129 -3.59 -4.94 6.17
N LYS A 130 -2.70 -4.99 7.16
CA LYS A 130 -2.47 -6.18 8.01
C LYS A 130 -3.71 -6.55 8.81
N THR A 131 -4.37 -5.55 9.41
CA THR A 131 -5.59 -5.77 10.21
C THR A 131 -6.72 -6.40 9.40
N GLN A 132 -7.00 -5.86 8.20
CA GLN A 132 -8.04 -6.43 7.33
C GLN A 132 -7.65 -7.82 6.82
N ALA A 133 -6.37 -8.05 6.51
CA ALA A 133 -5.89 -9.36 6.09
C ALA A 133 -6.12 -10.44 7.17
N ARG A 134 -5.78 -10.15 8.44
CA ARG A 134 -6.05 -11.04 9.58
C ARG A 134 -7.54 -11.34 9.73
N ALA A 135 -8.38 -10.31 9.63
CA ALA A 135 -9.83 -10.46 9.76
C ALA A 135 -10.41 -11.39 8.69
N LEU A 136 -9.92 -11.32 7.45
CA LEU A 136 -10.36 -12.19 6.37
C LEU A 136 -10.01 -13.66 6.62
N VAL A 137 -8.89 -13.97 7.25
CA VAL A 137 -8.53 -15.36 7.59
C VAL A 137 -9.35 -15.88 8.77
N GLN A 138 -9.60 -15.05 9.79
CA GLN A 138 -10.41 -15.43 10.95
C GLN A 138 -11.87 -15.74 10.58
N GLN A 139 -12.43 -15.02 9.61
CA GLN A 139 -13.77 -15.28 9.06
C GLN A 139 -13.84 -16.54 8.19
N ALA A 140 -12.71 -17.13 7.78
CA ALA A 140 -12.70 -18.41 7.05
C ALA A 140 -12.82 -19.61 7.99
N SER A 141 -12.40 -19.42 9.23
CA SER A 141 -12.27 -20.47 10.26
C SER A 141 -13.48 -20.53 11.20
N ALA A 142 -14.51 -19.73 10.96
CA ALA A 142 -15.75 -19.64 11.73
C ALA A 142 -16.93 -20.11 10.88
#